data_AF-A0AA45C4K9-F1
#
_entry.id   AF-A0AA45C4K9-F1
#
_cell.length_a   1.000
_cell.length_b   1.000
_cell.length_c   1.000
_cell.angle_alpha   90.00
_cell.angle_beta   90.00
_cell.angle_gamma   90.00
#
_symmetry.space_group_name_H-M   'P 1'
#
loop_
_entity.id
_entity.type
_entity.pdbx_description
1 polymer ?
#
loop_
_entity_poly.entity_id
_entity_poly.type
_entity_poly.pdbx_seq_one_letter_code
_entity_poly.pdbx_strand_id
1 'polypeptide(L)'
;MEKIKFIIIIGCGRLGSELALKLSENHSVVVIDKDENSFIRLSNRNFTGFTMTVDTSDMDALNRVKLEKADMVYIVTPDDNLNFMLAYGIKNINPNIKLVARVNDPIKKDIFKKANVELFCPIENSVQQLVEDFEKVDKI
;
A
#
# COMPACT_ATOMS: atom_id res chain seq x y z
N MET A 1 23.87 -7.75 -7.39
CA MET A 1 22.45 -8.05 -7.67
C MET A 1 21.63 -7.48 -6.53
N GLU A 2 20.59 -6.71 -6.85
CA GLU A 2 19.67 -6.19 -5.84
C GLU A 2 18.92 -7.37 -5.19
N LYS A 3 18.76 -7.34 -3.86
CA LYS A 3 18.14 -8.44 -3.11
C LYS A 3 16.64 -8.44 -3.42
N ILE A 4 16.11 -9.57 -3.92
CA ILE A 4 14.67 -9.78 -4.08
C ILE A 4 13.98 -9.58 -2.72
N LYS A 5 12.95 -8.73 -2.70
CA LYS A 5 12.14 -8.41 -1.53
C LYS A 5 10.82 -9.16 -1.56
N PHE A 6 10.33 -9.54 -0.38
CA PHE A 6 8.97 -10.02 -0.22
C PHE A 6 8.05 -8.86 0.20
N ILE A 7 7.07 -8.55 -0.64
CA ILE A 7 6.23 -7.36 -0.53
C ILE A 7 4.78 -7.79 -0.46
N ILE A 8 4.05 -7.21 0.49
CA ILE A 8 2.61 -7.43 0.63
C ILE A 8 1.89 -6.12 0.33
N ILE A 9 0.88 -6.17 -0.54
CA ILE A 9 0.05 -5.03 -0.91
C ILE A 9 -1.40 -5.33 -0.53
N ILE A 10 -1.95 -4.57 0.41
CA ILE A 10 -3.32 -4.67 0.87
C ILE A 10 -4.16 -3.61 0.15
N GLY A 11 -5.08 -4.06 -0.69
CA GLY A 11 -5.94 -3.28 -1.58
C GLY A 11 -5.50 -3.38 -3.04
N CYS A 12 -6.29 -4.06 -3.86
CA CYS A 12 -6.12 -4.19 -5.32
C CYS A 12 -7.01 -3.17 -6.07
N GLY A 13 -7.07 -1.93 -5.58
CA GLY A 13 -7.66 -0.81 -6.32
C GLY A 13 -6.71 -0.24 -7.37
N ARG A 14 -7.02 0.95 -7.90
CA ARG A 14 -6.15 1.68 -8.86
C ARG A 14 -4.72 1.85 -8.33
N LEU A 15 -4.63 2.29 -7.07
CA LEU A 15 -3.45 2.31 -6.20
C LEU A 15 -2.59 1.04 -6.32
N GLY A 16 -3.05 0.02 -5.63
CA GLY A 16 -2.28 -1.19 -5.41
C GLY A 16 -2.06 -2.01 -6.66
N SER A 17 -2.96 -1.97 -7.66
CA SER A 17 -2.74 -2.72 -8.89
C SER A 17 -1.55 -2.19 -9.70
N GLU A 18 -1.44 -0.87 -9.88
CA GLU A 18 -0.29 -0.28 -10.58
C GLU A 18 1.02 -0.53 -9.81
N LEU A 19 0.98 -0.39 -8.48
CA LEU A 19 2.14 -0.68 -7.63
C LEU A 19 2.55 -2.15 -7.73
N ALA A 20 1.60 -3.08 -7.67
CA ALA A 20 1.85 -4.51 -7.73
C ALA A 20 2.50 -4.92 -9.06
N LEU A 21 1.98 -4.40 -10.17
CA LEU A 21 2.54 -4.66 -11.49
C LEU A 21 4.00 -4.26 -11.55
N LYS A 22 4.31 -3.02 -11.12
CA LYS A 22 5.67 -2.51 -11.19
C LYS A 22 6.65 -3.25 -10.28
N LEU A 23 6.23 -3.55 -9.04
CA LEU A 23 7.09 -4.23 -8.08
C LEU A 23 7.28 -5.71 -8.43
N SER A 24 6.28 -6.36 -9.05
CA SER A 24 6.37 -7.78 -9.42
C SER A 24 7.41 -8.08 -10.51
N GLU A 25 7.87 -7.05 -11.24
CA GLU A 25 8.95 -7.19 -12.24
C GLU A 25 10.25 -7.72 -11.61
N ASN A 26 10.55 -7.34 -10.36
CA ASN A 26 11.84 -7.63 -9.72
C ASN A 26 11.72 -8.16 -8.28
N HIS A 27 10.50 -8.28 -7.75
CA HIS A 27 10.24 -8.65 -6.36
C HIS A 27 9.12 -9.69 -6.24
N SER A 28 9.10 -10.41 -5.11
CA SER A 28 8.01 -11.32 -4.78
C SER A 28 6.87 -10.52 -4.16
N VAL A 29 5.75 -10.43 -4.88
CA VAL A 29 4.59 -9.61 -4.48
C VAL A 29 3.40 -10.51 -4.17
N VAL A 30 2.75 -10.27 -3.03
CA VAL A 30 1.41 -10.79 -2.71
C VAL A 30 0.44 -9.63 -2.64
N VAL A 31 -0.64 -9.69 -3.43
CA VAL A 31 -1.71 -8.70 -3.42
C VAL A 31 -2.93 -9.27 -2.73
N ILE A 32 -3.51 -8.48 -1.83
CA ILE A 32 -4.63 -8.88 -0.99
C ILE A 32 -5.77 -7.93 -1.25
N ASP A 33 -6.96 -8.46 -1.47
CA ASP A 33 -8.20 -7.68 -1.51
C ASP A 33 -9.33 -8.53 -0.94
N LYS A 34 -10.39 -7.88 -0.45
CA LYS A 34 -11.58 -8.60 0.03
C LYS A 34 -12.51 -9.00 -1.12
N ASP A 35 -12.46 -8.25 -2.22
CA ASP A 35 -13.24 -8.52 -3.43
C ASP A 35 -12.34 -9.18 -4.47
N GLU A 36 -12.61 -10.45 -4.75
CA GLU A 36 -11.89 -11.23 -5.76
C GLU A 36 -11.93 -10.56 -7.15
N ASN A 37 -13.02 -9.85 -7.47
CA ASN A 37 -13.14 -9.15 -8.76
C ASN A 37 -12.10 -8.03 -8.91
N SER A 38 -11.55 -7.50 -7.81
CA SER A 38 -10.51 -6.47 -7.86
C SER A 38 -9.25 -6.96 -8.59
N PHE A 39 -8.97 -8.27 -8.56
CA PHE A 39 -7.79 -8.85 -9.21
C PHE A 39 -7.85 -8.82 -10.75
N ILE A 40 -9.01 -8.55 -11.34
CA ILE A 40 -9.11 -8.34 -12.80
C ILE A 40 -8.20 -7.22 -13.29
N ARG A 41 -7.81 -6.28 -12.41
CA ARG A 41 -6.85 -5.20 -12.70
C ARG A 41 -5.42 -5.66 -12.92
N LEU A 42 -5.09 -6.89 -12.49
CA LEU A 42 -3.78 -7.52 -12.65
C LEU A 42 -3.77 -8.52 -13.83
N SER A 43 -4.91 -9.12 -14.11
CA SER A 43 -5.09 -10.08 -15.21
C SER A 43 -4.64 -9.50 -16.55
N ASN A 44 -3.91 -10.29 -17.33
CA ASN A 44 -3.38 -9.93 -18.66
C ASN A 44 -2.40 -8.74 -18.69
N ARG A 45 -1.80 -8.36 -17.55
CA ARG A 45 -0.84 -7.23 -17.47
C ARG A 45 0.56 -7.64 -17.01
N ASN A 46 0.95 -8.90 -17.23
CA ASN A 46 2.26 -9.45 -16.85
C ASN A 46 2.56 -9.43 -15.34
N PHE A 47 1.53 -9.46 -14.49
CA PHE A 47 1.72 -9.65 -13.05
C PHE A 47 2.25 -11.07 -12.78
N THR A 48 3.36 -11.17 -12.03
CA THR A 48 4.06 -12.44 -11.73
C THR A 48 3.93 -12.87 -10.25
N GLY A 49 3.19 -12.11 -9.44
CA GLY A 49 2.99 -12.38 -8.02
C GLY A 49 1.78 -13.28 -7.72
N PHE A 50 1.38 -13.30 -6.45
CA PHE A 50 0.22 -14.06 -5.97
C PHE A 50 -0.90 -13.12 -5.53
N THR A 51 -2.15 -13.57 -5.65
CA THR A 51 -3.32 -12.88 -5.12
C THR A 51 -3.92 -13.69 -3.96
N MET A 52 -4.57 -13.00 -3.02
CA MET A 52 -5.27 -13.65 -1.91
C MET A 52 -6.54 -12.88 -1.56
N THR A 53 -7.69 -13.56 -1.61
CA THR A 53 -8.96 -12.99 -1.18
C THR A 53 -9.06 -13.06 0.34
N VAL A 54 -8.96 -11.92 1.02
CA VAL A 54 -9.01 -11.83 2.49
C VAL A 54 -9.81 -10.61 2.90
N ASP A 55 -10.79 -10.78 3.78
CA ASP A 55 -11.38 -9.65 4.49
C ASP A 55 -10.38 -9.15 5.55
N THR A 56 -9.69 -8.07 5.24
CA THR A 56 -8.66 -7.51 6.11
C THR A 56 -9.22 -6.75 7.31
N SER A 57 -10.53 -6.57 7.41
CA SER A 57 -11.16 -6.10 8.65
C SER A 57 -11.16 -7.18 9.75
N ASP A 58 -11.03 -8.45 9.36
CA ASP A 58 -10.84 -9.58 10.27
C ASP A 58 -9.34 -9.78 10.56
N MET A 59 -8.92 -9.42 11.77
CA MET A 59 -7.52 -9.54 12.20
C MET A 59 -7.03 -10.99 12.25
N ASP A 60 -7.92 -11.97 12.51
CA ASP A 60 -7.55 -13.38 12.48
C ASP A 60 -7.30 -13.85 11.05
N ALA A 61 -8.06 -13.30 10.09
CA ALA A 61 -7.80 -13.53 8.67
C ALA A 61 -6.48 -12.92 8.21
N LEU A 62 -6.17 -11.72 8.70
CA LEU A 62 -4.91 -11.04 8.41
C LEU A 62 -3.69 -11.79 8.97
N ASN A 63 -3.80 -12.44 10.13
CA ASN A 63 -2.70 -13.25 10.69
C ASN A 63 -2.30 -14.43 9.78
N ARG A 64 -3.19 -14.91 8.90
CA ARG A 64 -2.88 -16.00 7.95
C ARG A 64 -1.98 -15.56 6.78
N VAL A 65 -1.79 -14.25 6.60
CA VAL A 65 -1.07 -13.64 5.48
C VAL A 65 0.46 -13.72 5.62
N LYS A 66 0.98 -14.18 6.77
CA LYS A 66 2.42 -14.26 7.07
C LYS A 66 3.12 -12.89 6.96
N LEU A 67 2.48 -11.84 7.49
CA LEU A 67 3.00 -10.47 7.50
C LEU A 67 4.39 -10.36 8.14
N GLU A 68 4.72 -11.25 9.08
CA GLU A 68 6.01 -11.31 9.77
C GLU A 68 7.20 -11.59 8.83
N LYS A 69 6.93 -12.18 7.65
CA LYS A 69 7.97 -12.50 6.67
C LYS A 69 8.21 -11.37 5.68
N ALA A 70 7.30 -10.39 5.59
CA ALA A 70 7.37 -9.33 4.60
C ALA A 70 8.53 -8.38 4.89
N ASP A 71 9.31 -8.07 3.85
CA ASP A 71 10.28 -6.98 3.89
C ASP A 71 9.58 -5.61 3.88
N MET A 72 8.38 -5.52 3.29
CA MET A 72 7.60 -4.30 3.12
C MET A 72 6.10 -4.60 3.02
N VAL A 73 5.28 -3.76 3.66
CA VAL A 73 3.82 -3.79 3.56
C VAL A 73 3.29 -2.46 3.03
N TYR A 74 2.43 -2.51 2.02
CA TYR A 74 1.69 -1.34 1.53
C TYR A 74 0.21 -1.53 1.83
N ILE A 75 -0.40 -0.58 2.55
CA ILE A 75 -1.83 -0.58 2.81
C ILE A 75 -2.47 0.55 2.01
N VAL A 76 -3.12 0.20 0.92
CA VAL A 76 -3.56 1.14 -0.13
C VAL A 76 -5.04 0.95 -0.51
N THR A 77 -5.84 0.47 0.45
CA THR A 77 -7.29 0.34 0.30
C THR A 77 -7.95 1.73 0.14
N PRO A 78 -9.17 1.81 -0.41
CA PRO A 78 -9.87 3.09 -0.54
C PRO A 78 -10.28 3.72 0.80
N ASP A 79 -10.29 2.97 1.90
CA ASP A 79 -10.78 3.42 3.21
C ASP A 79 -9.61 3.79 4.13
N ASP A 80 -9.48 5.08 4.42
CA ASP A 80 -8.43 5.60 5.31
C ASP A 80 -8.56 5.08 6.75
N ASN A 81 -9.78 4.84 7.24
CA ASN A 81 -9.97 4.34 8.60
C ASN A 81 -9.51 2.88 8.70
N LEU A 82 -9.83 2.07 7.69
CA LEU A 82 -9.31 0.70 7.56
C LEU A 82 -7.78 0.71 7.46
N ASN A 83 -7.21 1.61 6.65
CA ASN A 83 -5.76 1.73 6.51
C ASN A 83 -5.08 2.08 7.84
N PHE A 84 -5.67 2.98 8.63
CA PHE A 84 -5.18 3.32 9.97
C PHE A 84 -5.21 2.11 10.91
N MET A 85 -6.35 1.44 11.00
CA MET A 85 -6.55 0.29 11.88
C MET A 85 -5.56 -0.83 11.56
N LEU A 86 -5.39 -1.13 10.28
CA LEU A 86 -4.42 -2.13 9.79
C LEU A 86 -2.99 -1.72 10.13
N ALA A 87 -2.60 -0.49 9.81
CA ALA A 87 -1.24 -0.02 10.05
C ALA A 87 -0.89 -0.06 11.55
N TYR A 88 -1.81 0.40 12.39
CA TYR A 88 -1.66 0.38 13.85
C TYR A 88 -1.59 -1.05 14.39
N GLY A 89 -2.48 -1.94 13.97
CA GLY A 89 -2.48 -3.35 14.37
C GLY A 89 -1.17 -4.06 13.99
N ILE A 90 -0.73 -3.90 12.75
CA ILE A 90 0.51 -4.50 12.25
C ILE A 90 1.73 -3.97 12.99
N LYS A 91 1.79 -2.66 13.27
CA LYS A 91 2.87 -2.06 14.07
C LYS A 91 2.89 -2.51 15.52
N ASN A 92 1.73 -2.78 16.13
CA ASN A 92 1.68 -3.33 17.48
C ASN A 92 2.19 -4.77 17.55
N ILE A 93 1.98 -5.56 16.49
CA ILE A 93 2.50 -6.95 16.40
C ILE A 93 4.00 -6.93 16.10
N ASN A 94 4.43 -6.10 15.15
CA ASN A 94 5.84 -5.96 14.77
C ASN A 94 6.20 -4.47 14.59
N PRO A 95 6.77 -3.82 15.63
CA PRO A 95 7.13 -2.40 15.56
C PRO A 95 8.14 -2.06 14.45
N ASN A 96 8.98 -3.03 14.08
CA ASN A 96 10.09 -2.87 13.14
C ASN A 96 9.69 -3.15 11.68
N ILE A 97 8.46 -3.61 11.41
CA ILE A 97 8.01 -3.86 10.04
C ILE A 97 8.02 -2.56 9.23
N LYS A 98 8.56 -2.61 8.02
CA LYS A 98 8.48 -1.47 7.09
C LYS A 98 7.09 -1.47 6.47
N LEU A 99 6.37 -0.38 6.67
CA LEU A 99 4.97 -0.28 6.32
C LEU A 99 4.63 1.14 5.89
N VAL A 100 3.99 1.25 4.74
CA VAL A 100 3.42 2.50 4.22
C VAL A 100 1.91 2.37 4.15
N ALA A 101 1.19 3.32 4.73
CA ALA A 101 -0.26 3.39 4.66
C ALA A 101 -0.71 4.58 3.81
N ARG A 102 -1.71 4.34 2.97
CA ARG A 102 -2.36 5.40 2.18
C ARG A 102 -3.29 6.20 3.07
N VAL A 103 -3.18 7.52 2.98
CA VAL A 103 -4.13 8.47 3.57
C VAL A 103 -4.61 9.40 2.47
N ASN A 104 -5.86 9.25 2.05
CA ASN A 104 -6.43 10.06 0.98
C ASN A 104 -6.89 11.44 1.48
N ASP A 105 -7.42 11.51 2.71
CA ASP A 105 -7.80 12.76 3.37
C ASP A 105 -6.61 13.36 4.14
N PRO A 106 -6.00 14.47 3.67
CA PRO A 106 -4.83 15.07 4.31
C PRO A 106 -5.07 15.45 5.79
N ILE A 107 -6.32 15.74 6.18
CA ILE A 107 -6.69 16.10 7.56
C ILE A 107 -6.38 14.95 8.53
N LYS A 108 -6.44 13.71 8.06
CA LYS A 108 -6.22 12.51 8.90
C LYS A 108 -4.74 12.20 9.12
N LYS A 109 -3.80 12.83 8.40
CA LYS A 109 -2.36 12.49 8.44
C LYS A 109 -1.77 12.56 9.85
N ASP A 110 -2.19 13.54 10.64
CA ASP A 110 -1.61 13.75 11.97
C ASP A 110 -1.89 12.59 12.94
N ILE A 111 -3.04 11.93 12.79
CA ILE A 111 -3.38 10.76 13.60
C ILE A 111 -2.47 9.58 13.24
N PHE A 112 -2.19 9.37 11.96
CA PHE A 112 -1.29 8.31 11.51
C PHE A 112 0.18 8.56 11.91
N LYS A 113 0.64 9.82 11.84
CA LYS A 113 2.01 10.18 12.27
C LYS A 113 2.23 9.85 13.74
N LYS A 114 1.23 10.12 14.60
CA LYS A 114 1.27 9.77 16.03
C LYS A 114 1.40 8.25 16.26
N ALA A 115 0.94 7.43 15.31
CA ALA A 115 1.07 5.98 15.34
C ALA A 115 2.41 5.46 14.76
N ASN A 116 3.36 6.34 14.42
CA ASN A 116 4.66 5.99 13.82
C ASN A 116 4.53 5.16 12.53
N VAL A 117 3.53 5.50 11.71
CA VAL A 117 3.25 4.89 10.40
C VAL A 117 3.79 5.79 9.31
N GLU A 118 4.57 5.23 8.37
CA GLU A 118 4.98 5.95 7.17
C GLU A 118 3.77 6.15 6.25
N LEU A 119 3.64 7.34 5.66
CA LEU A 119 2.42 7.76 4.97
C LEU A 119 2.65 8.03 3.51
N PHE A 120 1.70 7.58 2.70
CA PHE A 120 1.54 8.01 1.32
C PHE A 120 0.23 8.77 1.16
N CYS A 121 0.28 10.05 0.78
CA CYS A 121 -0.91 10.87 0.60
C CYS A 121 -1.05 11.29 -0.87
N PRO A 122 -1.79 10.52 -1.69
CA PRO A 122 -1.87 10.77 -3.13
C PRO A 122 -2.26 12.20 -3.49
N ILE A 123 -3.17 12.81 -2.72
CA ILE A 123 -3.66 14.17 -2.98
C ILE A 123 -2.55 15.20 -2.75
N GLU A 124 -1.88 15.15 -1.60
CA GLU A 124 -0.79 16.08 -1.28
C GLU A 124 0.38 15.91 -2.25
N ASN A 125 0.78 14.67 -2.54
CA ASN A 125 1.81 14.37 -3.52
C ASN A 125 1.45 14.90 -4.92
N SER A 126 0.18 14.77 -5.35
CA SER A 126 -0.26 15.28 -6.65
C SER A 126 -0.28 16.81 -6.69
N VAL A 127 -0.74 17.47 -5.62
CA VAL A 127 -0.73 18.93 -5.52
C VAL A 127 0.71 19.46 -5.57
N GLN A 128 1.63 18.83 -4.82
CA GLN A 128 3.04 19.19 -4.83
C GLN A 128 3.63 19.08 -6.25
N GLN A 129 3.38 17.97 -6.94
CA GLN A 129 3.85 17.77 -8.31
C GLN A 129 3.35 18.88 -9.26
N LEU A 130 2.07 19.25 -9.17
CA LEU A 130 1.48 20.30 -10.01
C LEU A 130 2.06 21.70 -9.72
N VAL A 131 2.35 22.00 -8.46
CA VAL A 131 3.03 23.25 -8.07
C VAL A 131 4.45 23.27 -8.63
N GLU A 132 5.21 22.18 -8.48
CA GLU A 132 6.56 22.07 -9.04
C GLU A 132 6.57 22.23 -10.56
N ASP A 133 5.55 21.73 -11.26
CA ASP A 133 5.40 21.89 -12.71
C ASP A 133 5.04 23.34 -13.09
N PHE A 134 4.22 24.02 -12.30
CA PHE A 134 3.91 25.44 -12.48
C PHE A 134 5.16 26.32 -12.29
N GLU A 135 5.94 26.10 -11.23
CA GLU A 135 7.16 26.87 -10.95
C GLU A 135 8.25 26.74 -12.02
N LYS A 136 8.21 25.67 -12.84
CA LYS A 136 9.10 25.51 -14.00
C LYS A 136 8.69 26.41 -15.17
N VAL A 137 7.41 26.74 -15.31
CA VAL A 137 6.92 27.66 -16.34
C VAL A 137 7.40 29.08 -16.06
N ASP A 138 7.39 29.50 -14.79
CA ASP A 138 7.82 30.84 -14.36
C ASP A 138 9.34 31.08 -14.44
N LYS A 139 10.13 30.04 -14.72
CA LYS A 139 11.58 30.11 -14.91
C LYS A 139 12.02 30.19 -16.38
N ILE A 140 11.07 30.35 -17.31
CA ILE A 140 11.28 30.56 -18.75
C ILE A 140 10.99 32.03 -19.07
#